data_AF-A0A059ZLZ8-F1
#
_entry.id   AF-A0A059ZLZ8-F1
#
_cell.length_a   1.000
_cell.length_b   1.000
_cell.length_c   1.000
_cell.angle_alpha   90.00
_cell.angle_beta   90.00
_cell.angle_gamma   90.00
#
_symmetry.space_group_name_H-M   'P 1'
#
loop_
_entity.id
_entity.type
_entity.pdbx_description
1 polymer ?
#
loop_
_entity_poly.entity_id
_entity_poly.type
_entity_poly.pdbx_seq_one_letter_code
_entity_poly.pdbx_strand_id
1 'polypeptide(L)'
;MTTATTAEPTIAEYSPQQRAFAAVRILFGFVWLINTALQLSPAYRAHFLGTFGADWVSGQPAWVMAYGHWMASVVASVGPNLVAWITIVLDALLAVSLISGLFLPFFAYVGVFYNLWLWSTVGGFGGPYTQGATDPGTAIIYALVFVFVITSRSWDCWSLSGTRPGRLSPAAMHTARILFGLLWAFDAFWKWQPFFLHNAVSYLQQALSGEPAWIAAYINFFITVINAVGPFLFGVFAALAESVIALFLLIGGKQLRWIIPVGIAYSFGVWTTAEGWGAPYLPGSTANKGDVLGTTNIYIIAFLFLAAWVYCRPQKEK
;
A
#
# COMPACT_ATOMS: atom_id res chain seq x y z
N MET A 1 -47.64 -8.30 -16.64
CA MET A 1 -46.41 -8.18 -15.85
C MET A 1 -45.23 -8.21 -16.80
N THR A 2 -44.80 -7.03 -17.26
CA THR A 2 -43.61 -6.87 -18.09
C THR A 2 -42.39 -6.85 -17.18
N THR A 3 -41.60 -7.92 -17.22
CA THR A 3 -40.24 -7.96 -16.67
C THR A 3 -39.42 -6.91 -17.40
N ALA A 4 -39.24 -5.75 -16.79
CA ALA A 4 -38.25 -4.78 -17.22
C ALA A 4 -36.88 -5.42 -17.05
N THR A 5 -36.33 -5.94 -18.13
CA THR A 5 -34.91 -6.27 -18.25
C THR A 5 -34.18 -4.95 -18.02
N THR A 6 -33.65 -4.75 -16.81
CA THR A 6 -32.78 -3.60 -16.53
C THR A 6 -31.54 -3.79 -17.37
N ALA A 7 -31.52 -3.15 -18.54
CA ALA A 7 -30.33 -3.10 -19.39
C ALA A 7 -29.15 -2.64 -18.54
N GLU A 8 -28.00 -3.28 -18.70
CA GLU A 8 -26.78 -2.80 -18.05
C GLU A 8 -26.55 -1.35 -18.48
N PRO A 9 -26.28 -0.44 -17.53
CA PRO A 9 -26.06 0.96 -17.84
C PRO A 9 -24.91 1.09 -18.85
N THR A 10 -25.13 1.83 -19.92
CA THR A 10 -24.09 2.11 -20.91
C THR A 10 -22.95 2.90 -20.26
N ILE A 11 -21.71 2.79 -20.75
CA ILE A 11 -20.53 3.48 -20.18
C ILE A 11 -20.77 5.00 -19.98
N ALA A 12 -21.65 5.59 -20.79
CA ALA A 12 -22.06 6.99 -20.74
C ALA A 12 -22.87 7.38 -19.49
N GLU A 13 -23.51 6.43 -18.81
CA GLU A 13 -24.41 6.68 -17.66
C GLU A 13 -23.66 6.85 -16.32
N TYR A 14 -22.38 6.45 -16.25
CA TYR A 14 -21.57 6.63 -15.06
C TYR A 14 -21.00 8.05 -14.97
N SER A 15 -20.95 8.62 -13.76
CA SER A 15 -20.25 9.88 -13.55
C SER A 15 -18.73 9.72 -13.75
N PRO A 16 -18.01 10.80 -14.11
CA PRO A 16 -16.54 10.76 -14.18
C PRO A 16 -15.88 10.25 -12.89
N GLN A 17 -16.44 10.62 -11.74
CA GLN A 17 -15.97 10.15 -10.43
C GLN A 17 -16.07 8.64 -10.26
N GLN A 18 -17.20 8.04 -10.64
CA GLN A 18 -17.41 6.60 -10.53
C GLN A 18 -16.44 5.83 -11.43
N ARG A 19 -16.25 6.29 -12.68
CA ARG A 19 -15.26 5.70 -13.59
C ARG A 19 -13.84 5.79 -13.04
N ALA A 20 -13.49 6.94 -12.46
CA ALA A 20 -12.17 7.12 -11.86
C ALA A 20 -11.95 6.18 -10.67
N PHE A 21 -12.91 6.02 -9.75
CA PHE A 21 -12.80 5.05 -8.67
C PHE A 21 -12.71 3.60 -9.18
N ALA A 22 -13.50 3.24 -10.18
CA ALA A 22 -13.45 1.92 -10.79
C ALA A 22 -12.08 1.65 -11.44
N ALA A 23 -11.50 2.62 -12.13
CA ALA A 23 -10.17 2.52 -12.74
C ALA A 23 -9.07 2.31 -11.69
N VAL A 24 -9.07 3.09 -10.61
CA VAL A 24 -8.07 2.97 -9.53
C VAL A 24 -8.19 1.62 -8.82
N ARG A 25 -9.42 1.14 -8.58
CA ARG A 25 -9.66 -0.21 -8.06
C ARG A 25 -9.11 -1.29 -8.98
N ILE A 26 -9.34 -1.21 -10.28
CA ILE A 26 -8.81 -2.20 -11.25
C ILE A 26 -7.27 -2.18 -11.24
N LEU A 27 -6.67 -0.99 -11.21
CA LEU A 27 -5.22 -0.83 -11.08
C LEU A 27 -4.69 -1.52 -9.81
N PHE A 28 -5.37 -1.33 -8.67
CA PHE A 28 -5.04 -2.04 -7.44
C PHE A 28 -5.21 -3.57 -7.59
N GLY A 29 -6.24 -4.02 -8.31
CA GLY A 29 -6.40 -5.43 -8.65
C GLY A 29 -5.25 -6.01 -9.46
N PHE A 30 -4.66 -5.25 -10.40
CA PHE A 30 -3.46 -5.68 -11.12
C PHE A 30 -2.24 -5.79 -10.21
N VAL A 31 -2.10 -4.93 -9.21
CA VAL A 31 -1.06 -5.08 -8.18
C VAL A 31 -1.20 -6.42 -7.46
N TRP A 32 -2.41 -6.75 -7.01
CA TRP A 32 -2.69 -8.05 -6.38
C TRP A 32 -2.44 -9.22 -7.33
N LEU A 33 -2.79 -9.10 -8.61
CA LEU A 33 -2.52 -10.14 -9.60
C LEU A 33 -1.02 -10.40 -9.77
N ILE A 34 -0.20 -9.34 -9.80
CA ILE A 34 1.25 -9.47 -9.86
C ILE A 34 1.76 -10.12 -8.57
N ASN A 35 1.29 -9.69 -7.40
CA ASN A 35 1.66 -10.32 -6.12
C ASN A 35 1.37 -11.83 -6.15
N THR A 36 0.16 -12.23 -6.53
CA THR A 36 -0.22 -13.65 -6.69
C THR A 36 0.74 -14.39 -7.63
N ALA A 37 1.07 -13.79 -8.78
CA ALA A 37 1.98 -14.41 -9.75
C ALA A 37 3.39 -14.62 -9.17
N LEU A 38 3.88 -13.68 -8.36
CA LEU A 38 5.17 -13.78 -7.69
C LEU A 38 5.17 -14.86 -6.60
N GLN A 39 4.09 -14.93 -5.82
CA GLN A 39 3.92 -15.91 -4.74
C GLN A 39 3.78 -17.35 -5.26
N LEU A 40 3.31 -17.53 -6.50
CA LEU A 40 3.27 -18.84 -7.15
C LEU A 40 4.67 -19.41 -7.44
N SER A 41 5.73 -18.60 -7.37
CA SER A 41 7.10 -19.08 -7.57
C SER A 41 7.49 -20.13 -6.51
N PRO A 42 8.16 -21.24 -6.89
CA PRO A 42 8.63 -22.23 -5.92
C PRO A 42 9.62 -21.65 -4.90
N ALA A 43 10.43 -20.67 -5.33
CA ALA A 43 11.37 -19.96 -4.46
C ALA A 43 10.64 -19.22 -3.34
N TYR A 44 9.55 -18.51 -3.65
CA TYR A 44 8.74 -17.84 -2.64
C TYR A 44 8.22 -18.82 -1.57
N ARG A 45 7.63 -19.94 -1.99
CA ARG A 45 7.09 -20.95 -1.05
C ARG A 45 8.16 -21.57 -0.16
N ALA A 46 9.39 -21.73 -0.67
CA ALA A 46 10.52 -22.22 0.12
C ALA A 46 10.97 -21.21 1.20
N HIS A 47 10.80 -19.91 0.96
CA HIS A 47 11.21 -18.83 1.86
C HIS A 47 10.08 -18.29 2.74
N PHE A 48 8.81 -18.51 2.40
CA PHE A 48 7.64 -18.05 3.16
C PHE A 48 7.65 -18.52 4.62
N LEU A 49 8.17 -19.72 4.87
CA LEU A 49 8.34 -20.20 6.23
C LEU A 49 9.34 -19.38 7.04
N GLY A 50 10.39 -18.89 6.38
CA GLY A 50 11.39 -18.03 6.96
C GLY A 50 10.85 -16.64 7.30
N THR A 51 9.84 -16.12 6.58
CA THR A 51 9.30 -14.77 6.84
C THR A 51 8.54 -14.68 8.17
N PHE A 52 7.93 -15.77 8.63
CA PHE A 52 7.35 -15.84 9.98
C PHE A 52 8.39 -15.92 11.10
N GLY A 53 9.68 -16.12 10.80
CA GLY A 53 10.76 -16.22 11.79
C GLY A 53 11.82 -15.13 11.69
N ALA A 54 12.04 -14.57 10.49
CA ALA A 54 13.20 -13.73 10.17
C ALA A 54 13.13 -12.31 10.73
N ASP A 55 11.95 -11.85 11.16
CA ASP A 55 11.72 -10.45 11.55
C ASP A 55 11.39 -10.24 13.03
N TRP A 56 11.45 -11.28 13.88
CA TRP A 56 11.41 -11.12 15.35
C TRP A 56 12.80 -10.73 15.89
N VAL A 57 13.38 -9.68 15.30
CA VAL A 57 14.76 -9.25 15.53
C VAL A 57 14.97 -8.92 17.01
N SER A 58 16.17 -9.25 17.53
CA SER A 58 16.63 -8.78 18.84
C SER A 58 16.49 -7.24 18.93
N GLY A 59 15.85 -6.75 20.00
CA GLY A 59 15.59 -5.32 20.20
C GLY A 59 14.10 -4.94 20.16
N GLN A 60 13.22 -5.83 19.68
CA GLN A 60 11.77 -5.61 19.76
C GLN A 60 11.24 -5.62 21.20
N PRO A 61 10.13 -4.89 21.49
CA PRO A 61 9.45 -5.00 22.77
C PRO A 61 9.05 -6.46 23.07
N ALA A 62 9.17 -6.87 24.32
CA ALA A 62 8.91 -8.26 24.74
C ALA A 62 7.53 -8.78 24.31
N TRP A 63 6.51 -7.92 24.30
CA TRP A 63 5.17 -8.29 23.89
C TRP A 63 5.05 -8.57 22.38
N VAL A 64 5.81 -7.87 21.53
CA VAL A 64 5.84 -8.09 20.06
C VAL A 64 6.49 -9.45 19.79
N MET A 65 7.63 -9.72 20.43
CA MET A 65 8.30 -11.02 20.32
C MET A 65 7.40 -12.16 20.80
N ALA A 66 6.69 -11.98 21.92
CA ALA A 66 5.76 -12.99 22.44
C ALA A 66 4.59 -13.26 21.49
N TYR A 67 3.98 -12.20 20.93
CA TYR A 67 2.94 -12.32 19.91
C TYR A 67 3.46 -13.08 18.68
N GLY A 68 4.68 -12.80 18.27
CA GLY A 68 5.30 -13.43 17.12
C GLY A 68 5.61 -14.91 17.27
N HIS A 69 6.23 -15.29 18.38
CA HIS A 69 6.44 -16.70 18.71
C HIS A 69 5.11 -17.45 18.81
N TRP A 70 4.09 -16.83 19.40
CA TRP A 70 2.75 -17.39 19.42
C TRP A 70 2.20 -17.61 18.01
N MET A 71 2.27 -16.60 17.13
CA MET A 71 1.78 -16.75 15.76
C MET A 71 2.57 -17.80 14.96
N ALA A 72 3.89 -17.82 15.08
CA ALA A 72 4.73 -18.83 14.44
C ALA A 72 4.34 -20.24 14.90
N SER A 73 3.99 -20.44 16.17
CA SER A 73 3.48 -21.72 16.67
C SER A 73 2.12 -22.09 16.07
N VAL A 74 1.24 -21.12 15.84
CA VAL A 74 -0.06 -21.32 15.17
C VAL A 74 0.17 -21.76 13.73
N VAL A 75 1.03 -21.06 12.98
CA VAL A 75 1.37 -21.43 11.60
C VAL A 75 2.02 -22.81 11.52
N ALA A 76 2.92 -23.13 12.46
CA ALA A 76 3.56 -24.44 12.54
C ALA A 76 2.55 -25.56 12.80
N SER A 77 1.53 -25.33 13.65
CA SER A 77 0.50 -26.33 13.97
C SER A 77 -0.52 -26.54 12.84
N VAL A 78 -0.86 -25.48 12.09
CA VAL A 78 -1.75 -25.58 10.91
C VAL A 78 -1.05 -26.26 9.73
N GLY A 79 0.26 -26.07 9.59
CA GLY A 79 1.02 -26.53 8.45
C GLY A 79 1.42 -25.35 7.56
N PRO A 80 2.70 -24.97 7.53
CA PRO A 80 3.14 -23.77 6.82
C PRO A 80 2.87 -23.76 5.31
N ASN A 81 2.98 -24.92 4.66
CA ASN A 81 2.64 -25.07 3.24
C ASN A 81 1.15 -24.82 2.99
N LEU A 82 0.29 -25.24 3.91
CA LEU A 82 -1.14 -24.98 3.83
C LEU A 82 -1.43 -23.48 3.99
N VAL A 83 -0.80 -22.82 4.96
CA VAL A 83 -0.91 -21.36 5.16
C VAL A 83 -0.46 -20.61 3.91
N ALA A 84 0.69 -20.98 3.33
CA ALA A 84 1.18 -20.37 2.09
C ALA A 84 0.18 -20.49 0.93
N TRP A 85 -0.43 -21.67 0.74
CA TRP A 85 -1.44 -21.85 -0.30
C TRP A 85 -2.73 -21.08 -0.02
N ILE A 86 -3.15 -20.99 1.25
CA ILE A 86 -4.31 -20.18 1.64
C ILE A 86 -4.07 -18.71 1.30
N THR A 87 -2.89 -18.18 1.64
CA THR A 87 -2.44 -16.82 1.27
C THR A 87 -2.51 -16.62 -0.23
N ILE A 88 -1.90 -17.49 -1.04
CA ILE A 88 -1.91 -17.39 -2.51
C ILE A 88 -3.34 -17.41 -3.08
N VAL A 89 -4.19 -18.31 -2.60
CA VAL A 89 -5.58 -18.41 -3.05
C VAL A 89 -6.37 -17.15 -2.66
N LEU A 90 -6.14 -16.63 -1.46
CA LEU A 90 -6.79 -15.41 -1.00
C LEU A 90 -6.37 -14.20 -1.85
N ASP A 91 -5.07 -14.05 -2.11
CA ASP A 91 -4.53 -13.02 -2.99
C ASP A 91 -5.14 -13.09 -4.39
N ALA A 92 -5.28 -14.30 -4.96
CA ALA A 92 -5.91 -14.51 -6.25
C ALA A 92 -7.40 -14.10 -6.25
N LEU A 93 -8.14 -14.46 -5.19
CA LEU A 93 -9.55 -14.08 -5.04
C LEU A 93 -9.71 -12.57 -4.89
N LEU A 94 -8.84 -11.92 -4.13
CA LEU A 94 -8.80 -10.46 -3.99
C LEU A 94 -8.49 -9.80 -5.34
N ALA A 95 -7.51 -10.29 -6.10
CA ALA A 95 -7.17 -9.79 -7.43
C ALA A 95 -8.36 -9.89 -8.39
N VAL A 96 -8.97 -11.08 -8.50
CA VAL A 96 -10.15 -11.31 -9.35
C VAL A 96 -11.30 -10.40 -8.95
N SER A 97 -11.58 -10.26 -7.65
CA SER A 97 -12.65 -9.41 -7.15
C SER A 97 -12.39 -7.93 -7.43
N LEU A 98 -11.16 -7.45 -7.24
CA LEU A 98 -10.75 -6.07 -7.50
C LEU A 98 -10.78 -5.73 -8.99
N ILE A 99 -10.45 -6.65 -9.89
CA ILE A 99 -10.50 -6.42 -11.34
C ILE A 99 -11.95 -6.51 -11.85
N SER A 100 -12.65 -7.60 -11.55
CA SER A 100 -13.98 -7.89 -12.11
C SER A 100 -15.13 -7.18 -11.39
N GLY A 101 -14.95 -6.84 -10.12
CA GLY A 101 -16.01 -6.31 -9.24
C GLY A 101 -16.88 -7.40 -8.62
N LEU A 102 -16.63 -8.66 -8.96
CA LEU A 102 -17.38 -9.81 -8.46
C LEU A 102 -17.17 -9.98 -6.96
N PHE A 103 -18.26 -9.98 -6.18
CA PHE A 103 -18.24 -10.09 -4.71
C PHE A 103 -17.39 -9.02 -3.98
N LEU A 104 -17.07 -7.91 -4.65
CA LEU A 104 -16.10 -6.94 -4.12
C LEU A 104 -16.47 -6.34 -2.75
N PRO A 105 -17.73 -6.02 -2.42
CA PRO A 105 -18.04 -5.53 -1.08
C PRO A 105 -17.56 -6.49 0.02
N PHE A 106 -17.77 -7.80 -0.15
CA PHE A 106 -17.33 -8.81 0.81
C PHE A 106 -15.80 -8.93 0.83
N PHE A 107 -15.18 -9.12 -0.35
CA PHE A 107 -13.74 -9.29 -0.44
C PHE A 107 -12.95 -8.05 -0.05
N ALA A 108 -13.52 -6.84 -0.15
CA ALA A 108 -12.87 -5.64 0.34
C ALA A 108 -12.73 -5.65 1.87
N TYR A 109 -13.75 -6.11 2.61
CA TYR A 109 -13.62 -6.31 4.06
C TYR A 109 -12.61 -7.42 4.39
N VAL A 110 -12.67 -8.55 3.67
CA VAL A 110 -11.67 -9.61 3.81
C VAL A 110 -10.27 -9.06 3.58
N GLY A 111 -10.07 -8.24 2.56
CA GLY A 111 -8.82 -7.55 2.26
C GLY A 111 -8.33 -6.67 3.41
N VAL A 112 -9.21 -5.91 4.07
CA VAL A 112 -8.82 -5.14 5.27
C VAL A 112 -8.30 -6.06 6.37
N PHE A 113 -9.07 -7.08 6.76
CA PHE A 113 -8.68 -7.96 7.88
C PHE A 113 -7.45 -8.79 7.58
N TYR A 114 -7.35 -9.30 6.35
CA TYR A 114 -6.22 -10.08 5.90
C TYR A 114 -4.92 -9.27 5.92
N ASN A 115 -4.94 -8.04 5.42
CA ASN A 115 -3.75 -7.18 5.43
C ASN A 115 -3.40 -6.70 6.84
N LEU A 116 -4.37 -6.49 7.73
CA LEU A 116 -4.08 -6.23 9.15
C LEU A 116 -3.45 -7.44 9.84
N TRP A 117 -3.88 -8.65 9.48
CA TRP A 117 -3.26 -9.88 9.95
C TRP A 117 -1.83 -10.04 9.42
N LEU A 118 -1.58 -9.82 8.11
CA LEU A 118 -0.23 -9.83 7.56
C LEU A 118 0.65 -8.76 8.22
N TRP A 119 0.10 -7.57 8.44
CA TRP A 119 0.81 -6.47 9.10
C TRP A 119 1.24 -6.83 10.52
N SER A 120 0.37 -7.44 11.34
CA SER A 120 0.73 -7.83 12.71
C SER A 120 1.67 -9.04 12.75
N THR A 121 1.56 -9.95 11.78
CA THR A 121 2.27 -11.23 11.77
C THR A 121 3.58 -11.17 11.00
N VAL A 122 3.53 -11.26 9.68
CA VAL A 122 4.71 -11.20 8.79
C VAL A 122 5.40 -9.84 8.90
N GLY A 123 4.62 -8.76 9.00
CA GLY A 123 5.13 -7.41 9.16
C GLY A 123 5.57 -7.06 10.59
N GLY A 124 5.28 -7.89 11.59
CA GLY A 124 5.65 -7.65 13.00
C GLY A 124 5.07 -6.37 13.60
N PHE A 125 3.92 -5.88 13.12
CA PHE A 125 3.33 -4.54 13.37
C PHE A 125 4.12 -3.37 12.74
N GLY A 126 5.00 -3.67 11.79
CA GLY A 126 5.88 -2.70 11.15
C GLY A 126 7.12 -2.41 11.97
N GLY A 127 7.57 -1.16 11.93
CA GLY A 127 8.60 -0.62 12.79
C GLY A 127 8.10 0.61 13.58
N PRO A 128 8.99 1.32 14.27
CA PRO A 128 10.42 1.03 14.39
C PRO A 128 10.78 0.49 15.76
N TYR A 129 11.06 -0.80 15.76
CA TYR A 129 11.52 -1.52 16.93
C TYR A 129 13.04 -1.60 17.02
N THR A 130 13.75 -1.15 15.98
CA THR A 130 15.21 -1.11 15.90
C THR A 130 15.66 0.28 15.45
N GLN A 131 16.90 0.64 15.81
CA GLN A 131 17.45 1.95 15.46
C GLN A 131 17.46 2.13 13.94
N GLY A 132 16.89 3.24 13.47
CA GLY A 132 16.84 3.55 12.05
C GLY A 132 15.71 2.87 11.27
N ALA A 133 14.90 2.00 11.88
CA ALA A 133 13.62 1.71 11.25
C ALA A 133 12.76 2.99 11.24
N THR A 134 12.00 3.22 10.18
CA THR A 134 11.03 4.33 10.11
C THR A 134 9.70 3.92 9.50
N ASP A 135 9.63 2.73 8.90
CA ASP A 135 8.51 2.28 8.08
C ASP A 135 7.41 1.65 8.97
N PRO A 136 6.13 2.06 8.83
CA PRO A 136 4.99 1.43 9.48
C PRO A 136 4.68 0.02 8.97
N GLY A 137 5.36 -0.45 7.94
CA GLY A 137 5.21 -1.77 7.32
C GLY A 137 4.25 -1.75 6.13
N THR A 138 4.50 -2.62 5.15
CA THR A 138 3.81 -2.58 3.85
C THR A 138 2.32 -2.89 3.92
N ALA A 139 1.93 -3.89 4.72
CA ALA A 139 0.55 -4.40 4.69
C ALA A 139 -0.49 -3.40 5.24
N ILE A 140 -0.08 -2.43 6.09
CA ILE A 140 -1.03 -1.44 6.63
C ILE A 140 -1.60 -0.51 5.55
N ILE A 141 -0.79 -0.13 4.54
CA ILE A 141 -1.28 0.71 3.44
C ILE A 141 -2.19 -0.10 2.52
N TYR A 142 -1.94 -1.40 2.31
CA TYR A 142 -2.87 -2.27 1.58
C TYR A 142 -4.24 -2.34 2.26
N ALA A 143 -4.27 -2.53 3.59
CA ALA A 143 -5.51 -2.49 4.36
C ALA A 143 -6.24 -1.15 4.19
N LEU A 144 -5.51 -0.04 4.22
CA LEU A 144 -6.06 1.29 4.02
C LEU A 144 -6.58 1.53 2.59
N VAL A 145 -5.93 0.98 1.56
CA VAL A 145 -6.46 1.03 0.18
C VAL A 145 -7.76 0.24 0.07
N PHE A 146 -7.91 -0.90 0.76
CA PHE A 146 -9.22 -1.56 0.87
C PHE A 146 -10.27 -0.70 1.58
N VAL A 147 -9.89 0.08 2.60
CA VAL A 147 -10.79 1.08 3.18
C VAL A 147 -11.19 2.13 2.13
N PHE A 148 -10.28 2.57 1.25
CA PHE A 148 -10.65 3.43 0.11
C PHE A 148 -11.59 2.74 -0.87
N VAL A 149 -11.37 1.47 -1.21
CA VAL A 149 -12.30 0.67 -2.05
C VAL A 149 -13.71 0.65 -1.43
N ILE A 150 -13.81 0.40 -0.11
CA ILE A 150 -15.08 0.38 0.62
C ILE A 150 -15.76 1.74 0.63
N THR A 151 -15.02 2.77 1.05
CA THR A 151 -15.57 4.12 1.27
C THR A 151 -15.90 4.84 -0.03
N SER A 152 -15.16 4.57 -1.11
CA SER A 152 -15.43 5.06 -2.46
C SER A 152 -16.53 4.29 -3.19
N ARG A 153 -16.87 3.10 -2.69
CA ARG A 153 -17.76 2.14 -3.36
C ARG A 153 -17.32 1.89 -4.80
N SER A 154 -16.05 1.61 -5.01
CA SER A 154 -15.47 1.49 -6.36
C SER A 154 -16.03 0.33 -7.19
N TRP A 155 -16.90 -0.51 -6.63
CA TRP A 155 -17.68 -1.53 -7.34
C TRP A 155 -18.95 -0.99 -8.01
N ASP A 156 -19.39 0.25 -7.74
CA ASP A 156 -20.63 0.79 -8.32
C ASP A 156 -20.52 1.01 -9.85
N CYS A 157 -19.31 0.94 -10.43
CA CYS A 157 -19.04 1.08 -11.86
C CYS A 157 -18.06 -0.01 -12.33
N TRP A 158 -18.25 -0.51 -13.56
CA TRP A 158 -17.43 -1.57 -14.18
C TRP A 158 -17.30 -2.82 -13.29
N SER A 159 -18.44 -3.28 -12.75
CA SER A 159 -18.53 -4.48 -11.92
C SER A 159 -19.48 -5.50 -12.51
N LEU A 160 -19.04 -6.75 -12.58
CA LEU A 160 -19.87 -7.88 -13.03
C LEU A 160 -20.95 -8.29 -12.02
N SER A 161 -20.90 -7.81 -10.77
CA SER A 161 -21.88 -8.16 -9.73
C SER A 161 -23.24 -7.47 -9.88
N GLY A 162 -23.47 -6.66 -10.93
CA GLY A 162 -24.76 -6.02 -11.20
C GLY A 162 -25.26 -5.15 -10.03
N THR A 163 -24.36 -4.44 -9.35
CA THR A 163 -24.71 -3.67 -8.15
C THR A 163 -25.38 -2.34 -8.50
N ARG A 164 -26.48 -2.01 -7.80
CA ARG A 164 -27.10 -0.69 -7.93
C ARG A 164 -26.17 0.40 -7.38
N PRO A 165 -25.97 1.52 -8.09
CA PRO A 165 -25.18 2.64 -7.61
C PRO A 165 -25.68 3.13 -6.25
N GLY A 166 -24.79 3.20 -5.27
CA GLY A 166 -25.07 3.75 -3.95
C GLY A 166 -24.72 5.23 -3.85
N ARG A 167 -25.17 5.88 -2.77
CA ARG A 167 -24.69 7.22 -2.44
C ARG A 167 -23.32 7.12 -1.77
N LEU A 168 -22.34 7.84 -2.32
CA LEU A 168 -21.04 8.03 -1.68
C LEU A 168 -21.23 8.76 -0.35
N SER A 169 -20.67 8.24 0.74
CA SER A 169 -20.66 8.92 2.05
C SER A 169 -19.45 9.85 2.14
N PRO A 170 -19.63 11.18 2.18
CA PRO A 170 -18.50 12.10 2.35
C PRO A 170 -17.77 11.88 3.67
N ALA A 171 -18.50 11.52 4.73
CA ALA A 171 -17.92 11.20 6.03
C ALA A 171 -16.99 9.98 5.95
N ALA A 172 -17.40 8.92 5.25
CA ALA A 172 -16.58 7.73 5.07
C ALA A 172 -15.28 8.03 4.30
N MET A 173 -15.37 8.83 3.22
CA MET A 173 -14.19 9.30 2.49
C MET A 173 -13.28 10.20 3.33
N HIS A 174 -13.85 11.07 4.18
CA HIS A 174 -13.07 11.85 5.15
C HIS A 174 -12.33 10.95 6.12
N THR A 175 -12.97 9.90 6.64
CA THR A 175 -12.33 8.93 7.54
C THR A 175 -11.15 8.24 6.85
N ALA A 176 -11.33 7.71 5.64
CA ALA A 176 -10.24 7.06 4.89
C ALA A 176 -9.07 8.01 4.65
N ARG A 177 -9.35 9.26 4.27
CA ARG A 177 -8.34 10.32 4.12
C ARG A 177 -7.61 10.61 5.44
N ILE A 178 -8.32 10.72 6.56
CA ILE A 178 -7.70 11.00 7.88
C ILE A 178 -6.82 9.83 8.30
N LEU A 179 -7.27 8.59 8.13
CA LEU A 179 -6.44 7.41 8.40
C LEU A 179 -5.17 7.41 7.55
N PHE A 180 -5.25 7.83 6.28
CA PHE A 180 -4.07 8.00 5.44
C PHE A 180 -3.16 9.13 5.94
N GLY A 181 -3.72 10.25 6.37
CA GLY A 181 -2.97 11.34 6.98
C GLY A 181 -2.27 10.94 8.28
N LEU A 182 -2.88 10.07 9.09
CA LEU A 182 -2.27 9.52 10.31
C LEU A 182 -1.10 8.60 9.99
N LEU A 183 -1.22 7.80 8.93
CA LEU A 183 -0.11 6.98 8.45
C LEU A 183 1.08 7.84 7.98
N TRP A 184 0.82 8.88 7.19
CA TRP A 184 1.85 9.86 6.84
C TRP A 184 2.43 10.61 8.05
N ALA A 185 1.62 10.91 9.06
CA ALA A 185 2.10 11.56 10.28
C ALA A 185 3.03 10.64 11.07
N PHE A 186 2.77 9.33 11.05
CA PHE A 186 3.66 8.32 11.61
C PHE A 186 5.01 8.33 10.88
N ASP A 187 5.02 8.26 9.54
CA ASP A 187 6.25 8.33 8.74
C ASP A 187 7.05 9.60 9.06
N ALA A 188 6.36 10.76 9.01
CA ALA A 188 6.95 12.06 9.25
C ALA A 188 7.60 12.16 10.65
N PHE A 189 6.94 11.64 11.68
CA PHE A 189 7.49 11.59 13.04
C PHE A 189 8.83 10.84 13.09
N TRP A 190 8.95 9.75 12.34
CA TRP A 190 10.18 8.97 12.30
C TRP A 190 11.27 9.60 11.45
N LYS A 191 10.93 10.42 10.44
CA LYS A 191 11.94 11.18 9.69
C LYS A 191 12.59 12.28 10.50
N TRP A 192 11.90 12.80 11.51
CA TRP A 192 12.49 13.77 12.44
C TRP A 192 13.46 13.14 13.45
N GLN A 193 13.59 11.81 13.49
CA GLN A 193 14.54 11.18 14.41
C GLN A 193 15.99 11.45 13.99
N PRO A 194 16.92 11.66 14.95
CA PRO A 194 18.32 11.95 14.65
C PRO A 194 18.97 10.92 13.73
N PHE A 195 18.64 9.64 13.88
CA PHE A 195 19.21 8.60 13.03
C PHE A 195 18.84 8.81 11.56
N PHE A 196 17.57 9.05 11.24
CA PHE A 196 17.16 9.29 9.86
C PHE A 196 17.82 10.55 9.31
N LEU A 197 17.79 11.66 10.07
CA LEU A 197 18.38 12.93 9.64
C LEU A 197 19.87 12.79 9.29
N HIS A 198 20.64 12.02 10.03
CA HIS A 198 22.08 11.85 9.77
C HIS A 198 22.43 10.70 8.83
N ASN A 199 21.51 9.75 8.59
CA ASN A 199 21.77 8.50 7.86
C ASN A 199 20.76 8.23 6.74
N ALA A 200 20.06 9.25 6.23
CA ALA A 200 19.04 9.08 5.18
C ALA A 200 19.57 8.39 3.90
N VAL A 201 20.86 8.51 3.60
CA VAL A 201 21.49 7.82 2.46
C VAL A 201 21.56 6.30 2.67
N SER A 202 21.61 5.82 3.91
CA SER A 202 21.72 4.38 4.19
C SER A 202 20.52 3.58 3.69
N TYR A 203 19.33 4.18 3.62
CA TYR A 203 18.13 3.52 3.08
C TYR A 203 18.25 3.26 1.57
N LEU A 204 18.82 4.22 0.82
CA LEU A 204 19.08 4.04 -0.61
C LEU A 204 20.21 3.03 -0.84
N GLN A 205 21.23 3.02 0.02
CA GLN A 205 22.31 2.04 -0.06
C GLN A 205 21.84 0.61 0.20
N GLN A 206 20.91 0.42 1.15
CA GLN A 206 20.29 -0.87 1.42
C GLN A 206 19.53 -1.41 0.20
N ALA A 207 18.90 -0.51 -0.56
CA ALA A 207 18.20 -0.86 -1.79
C ALA A 207 19.13 -1.29 -2.94
N LEU A 208 20.46 -1.16 -2.86
CA LEU A 208 21.37 -1.55 -3.95
C LEU A 208 21.60 -3.07 -4.03
N SER A 209 21.38 -3.80 -2.93
CA SER A 209 21.79 -5.21 -2.83
C SER A 209 20.90 -6.10 -3.69
N GLY A 210 21.48 -6.76 -4.69
CA GLY A 210 20.76 -7.70 -5.57
C GLY A 210 20.02 -7.04 -6.74
N GLU A 211 20.19 -5.73 -6.92
CA GLU A 211 19.54 -4.98 -7.99
C GLU A 211 20.20 -5.19 -9.36
N PRO A 212 19.42 -5.17 -10.46
CA PRO A 212 19.95 -5.07 -11.82
C PRO A 212 20.85 -3.83 -11.97
N ALA A 213 21.87 -3.94 -12.82
CA ALA A 213 22.88 -2.89 -12.99
C ALA A 213 22.29 -1.50 -13.31
N TRP A 214 21.21 -1.44 -14.09
CA TRP A 214 20.57 -0.16 -14.43
C TRP A 214 19.81 0.47 -13.25
N ILE A 215 19.23 -0.34 -12.35
CA ILE A 215 18.58 0.14 -11.13
C ILE A 215 19.64 0.61 -10.14
N ALA A 216 20.69 -0.19 -9.95
CA ALA A 216 21.81 0.21 -9.12
C ALA A 216 22.44 1.52 -9.61
N ALA A 217 22.60 1.72 -10.93
CA ALA A 217 23.09 2.97 -11.50
C ALA A 217 22.14 4.15 -11.23
N TYR A 218 20.83 3.95 -11.38
CA TYR A 218 19.81 4.95 -11.07
C TYR A 218 19.85 5.36 -9.59
N ILE A 219 19.86 4.41 -8.66
CA ILE A 219 19.93 4.69 -7.22
C ILE A 219 21.25 5.40 -6.86
N ASN A 220 22.38 4.96 -7.42
CA ASN A 220 23.69 5.59 -7.19
C ASN A 220 23.75 7.04 -7.68
N PHE A 221 23.05 7.39 -8.76
CA PHE A 221 22.89 8.79 -9.17
C PHE A 221 22.24 9.62 -8.06
N PHE A 222 21.12 9.16 -7.47
CA PHE A 222 20.48 9.87 -6.37
C PHE A 222 21.34 9.92 -5.11
N ILE A 223 22.03 8.82 -4.76
CA ILE A 223 23.01 8.82 -3.65
C ILE A 223 24.07 9.90 -3.87
N THR A 224 24.60 10.03 -5.09
CA THR A 224 25.60 11.05 -5.43
C THR A 224 25.04 12.46 -5.27
N VAL A 225 23.82 12.72 -5.75
CA VAL A 225 23.13 14.01 -5.59
C VAL A 225 22.90 14.34 -4.11
N ILE A 226 22.43 13.37 -3.31
CA ILE A 226 22.20 13.58 -1.87
C ILE A 226 23.50 13.86 -1.13
N ASN A 227 24.58 13.14 -1.46
CA ASN A 227 25.89 13.38 -0.85
C ASN A 227 26.45 14.76 -1.23
N ALA A 228 26.19 15.23 -2.45
CA ALA A 228 26.60 16.57 -2.89
C ALA A 228 25.83 17.70 -2.20
N VAL A 229 24.52 17.51 -1.96
CA VAL A 229 23.69 18.48 -1.22
C VAL A 229 23.95 18.42 0.29
N GLY A 230 24.22 17.23 0.82
CA GLY A 230 24.37 16.96 2.24
C GLY A 230 23.25 16.05 2.76
N PRO A 231 23.57 14.85 3.31
CA PRO A 231 22.58 13.90 3.82
C PRO A 231 21.61 14.47 4.85
N PHE A 232 22.10 15.38 5.72
CA PHE A 232 21.28 16.07 6.71
C PHE A 232 20.22 16.97 6.07
N LEU A 233 20.59 17.76 5.06
CA LEU A 233 19.65 18.64 4.37
C LEU A 233 18.59 17.82 3.61
N PHE A 234 18.99 16.70 3.01
CA PHE A 234 18.04 15.76 2.41
C PHE A 234 17.10 15.13 3.46
N GLY A 235 17.63 14.72 4.62
CA GLY A 235 16.83 14.20 5.72
C GLY A 235 15.78 15.20 6.21
N VAL A 236 16.17 16.47 6.39
CA VAL A 236 15.25 17.56 6.75
C VAL A 236 14.21 17.81 5.65
N PHE A 237 14.62 17.81 4.38
CA PHE A 237 13.70 17.94 3.25
C PHE A 237 12.64 16.84 3.26
N ALA A 238 13.05 15.57 3.42
CA ALA A 238 12.14 14.44 3.50
C ALA A 238 11.18 14.62 4.69
N ALA A 239 11.69 14.89 5.90
CA ALA A 239 10.86 15.10 7.08
C ALA A 239 9.83 16.22 6.92
N LEU A 240 10.21 17.33 6.29
CA LEU A 240 9.29 18.43 5.96
C LEU A 240 8.25 18.03 4.92
N ALA A 241 8.65 17.35 3.85
CA ALA A 241 7.74 16.90 2.80
C ALA A 241 6.65 15.98 3.38
N GLU A 242 7.05 14.96 4.16
CA GLU A 242 6.11 14.03 4.80
C GLU A 242 5.21 14.74 5.83
N SER A 243 5.76 15.69 6.61
CA SER A 243 4.99 16.49 7.56
C SER A 243 3.92 17.34 6.87
N VAL A 244 4.26 17.97 5.75
CA VAL A 244 3.33 18.80 4.97
C VAL A 244 2.24 17.93 4.33
N ILE A 245 2.61 16.76 3.79
CA ILE A 245 1.66 15.78 3.26
C ILE A 245 0.69 15.33 4.36
N ALA A 246 1.22 14.89 5.51
CA ALA A 246 0.43 14.47 6.66
C ALA A 246 -0.55 15.56 7.12
N LEU A 247 -0.06 16.78 7.33
CA LEU A 247 -0.87 17.91 7.78
C LEU A 247 -2.06 18.16 6.86
N PHE A 248 -1.83 18.27 5.55
CA PHE A 248 -2.91 18.54 4.59
C PHE A 248 -3.85 17.35 4.39
N LEU A 249 -3.36 16.12 4.54
CA LEU A 249 -4.21 14.93 4.59
C LEU A 249 -5.05 14.85 5.86
N LEU A 250 -4.64 15.45 6.98
CA LEU A 250 -5.42 15.52 8.21
C LEU A 250 -6.47 16.65 8.15
N ILE A 251 -6.07 17.88 7.84
CA ILE A 251 -6.99 19.04 7.84
C ILE A 251 -7.92 19.07 6.62
N GLY A 252 -7.44 18.61 5.46
CA GLY A 252 -8.21 18.55 4.22
C GLY A 252 -8.42 19.91 3.57
N GLY A 253 -9.58 20.10 2.93
CA GLY A 253 -9.92 21.35 2.26
C GLY A 253 -9.42 21.46 0.82
N LYS A 254 -9.33 22.69 0.31
CA LYS A 254 -8.97 22.99 -1.09
C LYS A 254 -7.52 22.64 -1.41
N GLN A 255 -6.66 22.61 -0.39
CA GLN A 255 -5.24 22.30 -0.44
C GLN A 255 -4.97 20.86 -0.90
N LEU A 256 -5.97 19.96 -0.76
CA LEU A 256 -5.88 18.61 -1.30
C LEU A 256 -5.56 18.60 -2.80
N ARG A 257 -6.00 19.62 -3.55
CA ARG A 257 -5.72 19.75 -4.99
C ARG A 257 -4.24 19.99 -5.33
N TRP A 258 -3.43 20.35 -4.34
CA TRP A 258 -1.98 20.53 -4.51
C TRP A 258 -1.21 19.42 -3.82
N ILE A 259 -1.69 18.94 -2.67
CA ILE A 259 -0.96 17.90 -1.94
C ILE A 259 -1.06 16.53 -2.58
N ILE A 260 -2.15 16.21 -3.28
CA ILE A 260 -2.30 14.92 -3.96
C ILE A 260 -1.18 14.69 -4.99
N PRO A 261 -0.94 15.59 -5.97
CA PRO A 261 0.16 15.37 -6.93
C PRO A 261 1.54 15.42 -6.27
N VAL A 262 1.74 16.24 -5.22
CA VAL A 262 2.99 16.24 -4.44
C VAL A 262 3.23 14.90 -3.75
N GLY A 263 2.20 14.34 -3.10
CA GLY A 263 2.26 13.04 -2.46
C GLY A 263 2.52 11.91 -3.45
N ILE A 264 1.87 11.93 -4.62
CA ILE A 264 2.16 10.98 -5.70
C ILE A 264 3.63 11.08 -6.14
N ALA A 265 4.13 12.29 -6.39
CA ALA A 265 5.50 12.51 -6.84
C ALA A 265 6.54 12.09 -5.78
N TYR A 266 6.28 12.41 -4.51
CA TYR A 266 7.14 12.01 -3.40
C TYR A 266 7.15 10.49 -3.23
N SER A 267 5.98 9.84 -3.19
CA SER A 267 5.88 8.38 -3.12
C SER A 267 6.55 7.69 -4.32
N PHE A 268 6.44 8.26 -5.52
CA PHE A 268 7.18 7.75 -6.69
C PHE A 268 8.69 7.89 -6.53
N GLY A 269 9.16 9.02 -6.00
CA GLY A 269 10.59 9.23 -5.70
C GLY A 269 11.13 8.19 -4.73
N VAL A 270 10.42 7.93 -3.64
CA VAL A 270 10.79 6.89 -2.66
C VAL A 270 10.74 5.50 -3.29
N TRP A 271 9.68 5.18 -4.04
CA TRP A 271 9.51 3.88 -4.69
C TRP A 271 10.67 3.57 -5.63
N THR A 272 11.08 4.52 -6.48
CA THR A 272 12.18 4.31 -7.43
C THR A 272 13.58 4.30 -6.81
N THR A 273 13.72 4.82 -5.58
CA THR A 273 15.03 4.94 -4.90
C THR A 273 15.15 4.00 -3.71
N ALA A 274 14.59 4.37 -2.56
CA ALA A 274 14.70 3.62 -1.32
C ALA A 274 14.00 2.24 -1.34
N GLU A 275 13.06 2.03 -2.25
CA GLU A 275 12.44 0.71 -2.49
C GLU A 275 12.93 0.02 -3.77
N GLY A 276 13.88 0.62 -4.48
CA GLY A 276 14.49 0.00 -5.67
C GLY A 276 13.50 -0.38 -6.77
N TRP A 277 12.44 0.40 -6.99
CA TRP A 277 11.33 0.10 -7.92
C TRP A 277 10.40 -1.06 -7.50
N GLY A 278 10.52 -1.52 -6.26
CA GLY A 278 9.54 -2.41 -5.66
C GLY A 278 9.40 -3.76 -6.37
N ALA A 279 10.42 -4.25 -7.09
CA ALA A 279 10.34 -5.53 -7.78
C ALA A 279 11.19 -6.64 -7.12
N PRO A 280 10.81 -7.91 -7.32
CA PRO A 280 11.54 -9.06 -6.80
C PRO A 280 12.67 -9.45 -7.74
N TYR A 281 13.75 -8.67 -7.74
CA TYR A 281 14.89 -8.91 -8.63
C TYR A 281 15.69 -10.17 -8.26
N LEU A 282 15.43 -10.73 -7.08
CA LEU A 282 16.02 -11.97 -6.58
C LEU A 282 14.96 -13.09 -6.52
N PRO A 283 15.33 -14.36 -6.77
CA PRO A 283 14.43 -15.50 -6.63
C PRO A 283 13.78 -15.56 -5.24
N GLY A 284 12.45 -15.57 -5.19
CA GLY A 284 11.70 -15.63 -3.93
C GLY A 284 11.67 -14.34 -3.11
N SER A 285 12.30 -13.27 -3.60
CA SER A 285 12.16 -11.94 -3.00
C SER A 285 10.77 -11.37 -3.31
N THR A 286 10.29 -10.49 -2.43
CA THR A 286 9.14 -9.60 -2.61
C THR A 286 9.56 -8.27 -1.97
N ALA A 287 9.11 -7.14 -2.52
CA ALA A 287 9.89 -5.92 -2.44
C ALA A 287 9.83 -5.14 -1.13
N ASN A 288 9.12 -5.63 -0.12
CA ASN A 288 9.33 -5.23 1.28
C ASN A 288 8.67 -6.28 2.18
N LYS A 289 9.47 -6.95 3.02
CA LYS A 289 9.07 -7.87 4.11
C LYS A 289 7.68 -8.51 3.99
N GLY A 290 7.51 -9.32 2.96
CA GLY A 290 6.28 -10.06 2.73
C GLY A 290 5.47 -9.55 1.54
N ASP A 291 5.56 -10.32 0.47
CA ASP A 291 4.42 -10.75 -0.32
C ASP A 291 3.87 -9.76 -1.36
N VAL A 292 4.43 -8.55 -1.46
CA VAL A 292 3.81 -7.49 -2.25
C VAL A 292 4.76 -6.56 -3.04
N LEU A 293 4.25 -5.99 -4.13
CA LEU A 293 4.90 -4.93 -4.93
C LEU A 293 4.96 -3.62 -4.14
N GLY A 294 6.07 -3.39 -3.43
CA GLY A 294 6.42 -2.10 -2.83
C GLY A 294 5.43 -1.54 -1.79
N THR A 295 5.86 -0.52 -1.06
CA THR A 295 5.02 0.19 -0.08
C THR A 295 4.53 1.50 -0.68
N THR A 296 5.42 2.34 -1.17
CA THR A 296 5.08 3.70 -1.61
C THR A 296 4.35 3.77 -2.95
N ASN A 297 4.45 2.77 -3.83
CA ASN A 297 3.54 2.65 -4.97
C ASN A 297 2.08 2.41 -4.54
N ILE A 298 1.83 1.82 -3.37
CA ILE A 298 0.48 1.67 -2.81
C ILE A 298 -0.02 2.97 -2.19
N TYR A 299 0.89 3.80 -1.67
CA TYR A 299 0.57 5.18 -1.30
C TYR A 299 0.11 5.98 -2.53
N ILE A 300 0.74 5.77 -3.70
CA ILE A 300 0.27 6.36 -4.96
C ILE A 300 -1.18 5.92 -5.24
N ILE A 301 -1.52 4.65 -5.07
CA ILE A 301 -2.91 4.17 -5.27
C ILE A 301 -3.88 4.86 -4.31
N ALA A 302 -3.53 5.01 -3.03
CA ALA A 302 -4.35 5.76 -2.07
C ALA A 302 -4.53 7.23 -2.51
N PHE A 303 -3.48 7.89 -3.00
CA PHE A 303 -3.60 9.22 -3.58
C PHE A 303 -4.45 9.26 -4.85
N LEU A 304 -4.42 8.23 -5.69
CA LEU A 304 -5.27 8.14 -6.88
C LEU A 304 -6.75 8.01 -6.50
N PHE A 305 -7.09 7.31 -5.42
CA PHE A 305 -8.44 7.34 -4.86
C PHE A 305 -8.82 8.75 -4.40
N LEU A 306 -7.92 9.47 -3.71
CA LEU A 306 -8.16 10.86 -3.35
C LEU A 306 -8.28 11.77 -4.58
N ALA A 307 -7.51 11.52 -5.65
CA ALA A 307 -7.56 12.26 -6.91
C ALA A 307 -8.94 12.08 -7.58
N ALA A 308 -9.43 10.84 -7.68
CA ALA A 308 -10.78 10.54 -8.15
C ALA A 308 -11.84 11.24 -7.30
N TRP A 309 -11.62 11.31 -5.99
CA TRP A 309 -12.55 11.96 -5.06
C TRP A 309 -12.54 13.49 -5.13
N VAL A 310 -11.40 14.12 -5.45
CA VAL A 310 -11.23 15.59 -5.42
C VAL A 310 -11.41 16.21 -6.80
N TYR A 311 -10.85 15.62 -7.86
CA TYR A 311 -10.85 16.22 -9.20
C TYR A 311 -12.03 15.80 -10.07
N CYS A 312 -12.57 14.60 -9.86
CA CYS A 312 -13.62 14.06 -10.74
C CYS A 312 -15.05 14.27 -10.21
N ARG A 313 -15.23 15.04 -9.13
CA ARG A 313 -16.56 15.33 -8.57
C ARG A 313 -17.46 15.94 -9.65
N PRO A 314 -18.73 15.50 -9.77
CA PRO A 314 -19.70 16.16 -10.62
C PRO A 314 -19.79 17.64 -10.23
N GLN A 315 -19.63 18.55 -11.19
CA GLN A 315 -19.97 19.95 -10.96
C GLN A 315 -21.47 20.03 -10.75
N LYS A 316 -21.91 20.73 -9.71
CA LYS A 316 -23.30 21.15 -9.64
C LYS A 316 -23.50 22.14 -10.79
N GLU A 317 -24.40 21.83 -11.72
CA GLU A 317 -24.94 22.84 -12.63
C GLU A 317 -25.43 24.00 -11.76
N LYS A 318 -24.96 25.20 -12.09
CA LYS A 318 -25.32 26.44 -11.39
C LYS A 318 -26.68 26.92 -11.88
#